data_AF-A0A6B2SDU7-F1
#
_entry.id   AF-A0A6B2SDU7-F1
#
_cell.length_a   1.000
_cell.length_b   1.000
_cell.length_c   1.000
_cell.angle_alpha   90.00
_cell.angle_beta   90.00
_cell.angle_gamma   90.00
#
_symmetry.space_group_name_H-M   'P 1'
#
loop_
_entity.id
_entity.type
_entity.pdbx_description
1 polymer ?
#
loop_
_entity_poly.entity_id
_entity_poly.type
_entity_poly.pdbx_seq_one_letter_code
_entity_poly.pdbx_strand_id
1 'polypeptide(L)'
;LAPIADFRTAEALEVCGGASAQLLGGAARFEERLPYADPAALLPTGIATTVVQGRTDIVVPQAVSEAYADAAAQAGEVVGLTLLEDVGHFPLIDPAADACAVVAEEIAQLAF
;
A
#
# COMPACT_ATOMS: atom_id res chain seq x y z
N LEU A 1 -4.59 -0.17 -4.18
CA LEU A 1 -5.12 -1.55 -4.00
C LEU A 1 -3.94 -2.44 -3.71
N ALA A 2 -3.89 -3.05 -2.52
CA ALA A 2 -2.75 -3.82 -2.02
C ALA A 2 -1.35 -3.27 -2.41
N PRO A 3 -1.03 -2.00 -2.07
CA PRO A 3 0.16 -1.33 -2.55
C PRO A 3 1.43 -1.74 -1.79
N ILE A 4 2.59 -1.64 -2.45
CA ILE A 4 3.89 -1.53 -1.78
C ILE A 4 4.09 -0.06 -1.37
N ALA A 5 3.40 0.38 -0.32
CA ALA A 5 3.36 1.79 0.08
C ALA A 5 4.31 2.16 1.24
N ASP A 6 4.94 1.17 1.86
CA ASP A 6 6.03 1.36 2.83
C ASP A 6 7.19 0.47 2.40
N PHE A 7 8.24 1.05 1.85
CA PHE A 7 9.34 0.28 1.25
C PHE A 7 10.19 -0.43 2.29
N ARG A 8 10.29 0.12 3.52
CA ARG A 8 11.03 -0.53 4.61
C ARG A 8 10.35 -1.82 5.06
N THR A 9 9.04 -1.77 5.25
CA THR A 9 8.21 -2.93 5.63
C THR A 9 8.18 -3.95 4.50
N ALA A 10 8.02 -3.48 3.26
CA ALA A 10 8.07 -4.35 2.10
C ALA A 10 9.42 -5.06 1.95
N GLU A 11 10.53 -4.38 2.22
CA GLU A 11 11.84 -5.02 2.21
C GLU A 11 12.05 -5.99 3.38
N ALA A 12 11.62 -5.62 4.59
CA ALA A 12 11.69 -6.52 5.74
C ALA A 12 10.90 -7.82 5.55
N LEU A 13 9.85 -7.78 4.72
CA LEU A 13 9.01 -8.91 4.36
C LEU A 13 9.40 -9.57 3.02
N GLU A 14 10.49 -9.13 2.39
CA GLU A 14 10.97 -9.60 1.09
C GLU A 14 9.90 -9.57 -0.02
N VAL A 15 8.99 -8.59 0.04
CA VAL A 15 7.84 -8.48 -0.89
C VAL A 15 8.32 -8.45 -2.33
N CYS A 16 7.72 -9.32 -3.15
CA CYS A 16 8.07 -9.49 -4.56
C CYS A 16 9.58 -9.75 -4.81
N GLY A 17 10.29 -10.36 -3.85
CA GLY A 17 11.73 -10.63 -3.96
C GLY A 17 12.60 -9.37 -3.83
N GLY A 18 12.22 -8.44 -2.96
CA GLY A 18 12.97 -7.19 -2.72
C GLY A 18 12.78 -6.18 -3.86
N ALA A 19 11.59 -6.13 -4.47
CA ALA A 19 11.33 -5.29 -5.63
C ALA A 19 11.55 -3.79 -5.35
N SER A 20 11.22 -3.32 -4.14
CA SER A 20 11.49 -1.94 -3.71
C SER A 20 13.00 -1.64 -3.70
N ALA A 21 13.82 -2.55 -3.17
CA ALA A 21 15.27 -2.40 -3.19
C ALA A 21 15.84 -2.40 -4.61
N GLN A 22 15.35 -3.29 -5.48
CA GLN A 22 15.75 -3.33 -6.89
C GLN A 22 15.39 -2.02 -7.62
N LEU A 23 14.18 -1.49 -7.40
CA LEU A 23 13.73 -0.21 -7.95
C LEU A 23 14.67 0.94 -7.54
N LEU A 24 15.12 0.97 -6.28
CA LEU A 24 16.04 1.99 -5.79
C LEU A 24 17.49 1.79 -6.24
N GLY A 25 17.81 0.74 -7.00
CA GLY A 25 19.16 0.46 -7.50
C GLY A 25 20.00 -0.42 -6.57
N GLY A 26 19.35 -1.23 -5.73
CA GLY A 26 19.95 -2.22 -4.84
C GLY A 26 20.20 -1.69 -3.42
N ALA A 27 20.55 -2.61 -2.51
CA ALA A 27 20.74 -2.35 -1.08
C ALA A 27 21.69 -1.18 -0.78
N ALA A 28 22.75 -1.01 -1.56
CA ALA A 28 23.72 0.08 -1.38
C ALA A 28 23.15 1.49 -1.61
N ARG A 29 22.04 1.61 -2.36
CA ARG A 29 21.38 2.88 -2.68
C ARG A 29 20.04 3.06 -1.97
N PHE A 30 19.57 2.02 -1.25
CA PHE A 30 18.25 1.98 -0.65
C PHE A 30 18.02 3.17 0.28
N GLU A 31 18.84 3.31 1.32
CA GLU A 31 18.73 4.38 2.31
C GLU A 31 18.88 5.78 1.69
N GLU A 32 19.80 5.94 0.73
CA GLU A 32 20.03 7.21 0.04
C GLU A 32 18.80 7.65 -0.77
N ARG A 33 18.10 6.71 -1.41
CA ARG A 33 17.02 7.01 -2.35
C ARG A 33 15.62 6.86 -1.78
N LEU A 34 15.48 6.18 -0.64
CA LEU A 34 14.21 5.98 0.04
C LEU A 34 13.41 7.28 0.20
N PRO A 35 13.98 8.42 0.67
CA PRO A 35 13.22 9.63 0.91
C PRO A 35 12.61 10.27 -0.35
N TYR A 36 13.02 9.82 -1.55
CA TYR A 36 12.56 10.37 -2.82
C TYR A 36 11.54 9.48 -3.54
N ALA A 37 11.26 8.29 -3.01
CA ALA A 37 10.50 7.27 -3.74
C ALA A 37 9.56 6.42 -2.88
N ASP A 38 9.85 6.25 -1.59
CA ASP A 38 8.97 5.50 -0.68
C ASP A 38 7.71 6.33 -0.37
N PRO A 39 6.50 5.85 -0.70
CA PRO A 39 5.28 6.61 -0.42
C PRO A 39 5.13 6.97 1.06
N ALA A 40 5.55 6.10 1.99
CA ALA A 40 5.53 6.39 3.42
C ALA A 40 6.49 7.53 3.82
N ALA A 41 7.63 7.68 3.12
CA ALA A 41 8.60 8.74 3.37
C ALA A 41 8.22 10.08 2.72
N LEU A 42 7.27 10.06 1.78
CA LEU A 42 6.79 11.24 1.05
C LEU A 42 5.55 11.89 1.69
N LEU A 43 5.03 11.31 2.78
CA LEU A 43 3.90 11.85 3.53
C LEU A 43 4.30 13.13 4.31
N PRO A 44 3.34 14.05 4.53
CA PRO A 44 1.97 14.04 4.00
C PRO A 44 1.92 14.48 2.54
N THR A 45 0.96 13.95 1.78
CA THR A 45 0.77 14.27 0.35
C THR A 45 -0.28 15.35 0.11
N GLY A 46 -1.23 15.52 1.04
CA GLY A 46 -2.40 16.37 0.88
C GLY A 46 -3.43 15.81 -0.13
N ILE A 47 -3.29 14.55 -0.55
CA ILE A 47 -4.18 13.88 -1.50
C ILE A 47 -5.10 12.93 -0.73
N ALA A 48 -6.41 13.06 -0.94
CA ALA A 48 -7.38 12.11 -0.39
C ALA A 48 -7.08 10.69 -0.91
N THR A 49 -6.78 9.77 0.01
CA THR A 49 -6.25 8.44 -0.31
C THR A 49 -6.99 7.36 0.48
N THR A 50 -7.33 6.26 -0.20
CA THR A 50 -7.87 5.03 0.41
C THR A 50 -7.09 3.82 -0.09
N VAL A 51 -6.93 2.82 0.77
CA VAL A 51 -6.27 1.55 0.51
C VAL A 51 -7.25 0.43 0.80
N VAL A 52 -7.52 -0.38 -0.22
CA VAL A 52 -8.23 -1.65 -0.07
C VAL A 52 -7.23 -2.79 -0.17
N GLN A 53 -7.29 -3.74 0.76
CA GLN A 53 -6.33 -4.82 0.94
C GLN A 53 -7.06 -6.11 1.31
N GLY A 54 -6.66 -7.23 0.71
CA GLY A 54 -7.11 -8.56 1.10
C GLY A 54 -6.31 -9.11 2.28
N ARG A 55 -6.98 -9.77 3.24
CA ARG A 55 -6.32 -10.38 4.41
C ARG A 55 -5.56 -11.66 4.08
N THR A 56 -5.94 -12.37 3.02
CA THR A 56 -5.24 -13.58 2.55
C THR A 56 -4.27 -13.26 1.41
N ASP A 57 -3.91 -11.99 1.22
CA ASP A 57 -2.91 -11.56 0.26
C ASP A 57 -1.50 -11.99 0.73
N ILE A 58 -0.91 -12.91 -0.03
CA ILE A 58 0.46 -13.39 0.16
C ILE A 58 1.47 -12.73 -0.78
N VAL A 59 1.01 -11.93 -1.74
CA VAL A 59 1.87 -11.21 -2.70
C VAL A 59 2.35 -9.91 -2.07
N VAL A 60 1.43 -9.15 -1.48
CA VAL A 60 1.73 -7.95 -0.69
C VAL A 60 0.96 -8.07 0.64
N PRO A 61 1.59 -8.56 1.71
CA PRO A 61 0.94 -8.76 3.00
C PRO A 61 0.35 -7.45 3.55
N GLN A 62 -0.80 -7.54 4.24
CA GLN A 62 -1.52 -6.38 4.76
C GLN A 62 -0.68 -5.46 5.66
N ALA A 63 0.37 -5.99 6.30
CA ALA A 63 1.28 -5.23 7.15
C ALA A 63 1.94 -4.05 6.43
N VAL A 64 2.14 -4.13 5.10
CA VAL A 64 2.67 -3.01 4.30
C VAL A 64 1.65 -1.87 4.21
N SER A 65 0.38 -2.20 4.01
CA SER A 65 -0.73 -1.25 3.96
C SER A 65 -1.00 -0.62 5.33
N GLU A 66 -0.93 -1.42 6.40
CA GLU A 66 -1.04 -0.95 7.79
C GLU A 66 0.09 0.02 8.14
N ALA A 67 1.34 -0.32 7.80
CA ALA A 67 2.50 0.56 8.03
C ALA A 67 2.35 1.93 7.33
N TYR A 68 1.87 1.94 6.09
CA TYR A 68 1.59 3.19 5.38
C TYR A 68 0.47 4.02 6.04
N ALA A 69 -0.63 3.38 6.45
CA ALA A 69 -1.72 4.06 7.14
C ALA A 69 -1.27 4.65 8.49
N ASP A 70 -0.44 3.92 9.24
CA ASP A 70 0.15 4.39 10.50
C ASP A 70 1.11 5.58 10.28
N ALA A 71 1.95 5.51 9.24
CA ALA A 71 2.85 6.61 8.86
C ALA A 71 2.06 7.86 8.45
N ALA A 72 0.96 7.70 7.71
CA ALA A 72 0.08 8.80 7.32
C ALA A 72 -0.57 9.45 8.54
N ALA A 73 -1.11 8.64 9.45
CA ALA A 73 -1.71 9.14 10.69
C ALA A 73 -0.69 9.94 11.53
N GLN A 74 0.55 9.47 11.63
CA GLN A 74 1.64 10.18 12.31
C GLN A 74 2.01 11.50 11.62
N ALA A 75 1.91 11.56 10.30
CA ALA A 75 2.11 12.78 9.51
C ALA A 75 0.90 13.73 9.52
N GLY A 76 -0.20 13.36 10.19
CA GLY A 76 -1.43 14.15 10.26
C GLY A 76 -2.35 14.01 9.03
N GLU A 77 -2.13 12.98 8.21
CA GLU A 77 -2.96 12.62 7.05
C GLU A 77 -3.79 11.37 7.36
N VAL A 78 -5.09 11.41 7.08
CA VAL A 78 -5.97 10.26 7.29
C VAL A 78 -6.10 9.49 5.98
N VAL A 79 -5.58 8.26 5.96
CA VAL A 79 -5.75 7.31 4.87
C VAL A 79 -6.78 6.27 5.28
N GLY A 80 -7.81 6.06 4.46
CA GLY A 80 -8.75 4.95 4.65
C GLY A 80 -8.06 3.62 4.41
N LEU A 81 -8.23 2.64 5.30
CA LEU A 81 -7.74 1.27 5.12
C LEU A 81 -8.88 0.27 5.30
N THR A 82 -9.31 -0.35 4.19
CA THR A 82 -10.37 -1.36 4.16
C THR A 82 -9.76 -2.74 3.96
N LEU A 83 -9.90 -3.61 4.97
CA LEU A 83 -9.41 -4.99 4.96
C LEU A 83 -10.54 -5.96 4.63
N LEU A 84 -10.36 -6.78 3.59
CA LEU A 84 -11.34 -7.76 3.13
C LEU A 84 -10.95 -9.19 3.57
N GLU A 85 -11.85 -9.85 4.31
CA GLU A 85 -11.70 -11.25 4.71
C GLU A 85 -11.70 -12.18 3.48
N ASP A 86 -10.93 -13.26 3.54
CA ASP A 86 -10.85 -14.30 2.48
C ASP A 86 -10.53 -13.80 1.06
N VAL A 87 -9.98 -12.57 0.94
CA VAL A 87 -9.57 -11.96 -0.34
C VAL A 87 -8.05 -11.94 -0.45
N GLY A 88 -7.54 -12.42 -1.59
CA GLY A 88 -6.12 -12.33 -1.98
C GLY A 88 -5.78 -11.05 -2.75
N HIS A 89 -4.64 -11.04 -3.43
CA HIS A 89 -4.12 -9.84 -4.11
C HIS A 89 -4.97 -9.36 -5.29
N PHE A 90 -5.32 -10.28 -6.20
CA PHE A 90 -5.87 -9.95 -7.51
C PHE A 90 -7.38 -9.65 -7.58
N PRO A 91 -8.27 -10.20 -6.74
CA PRO A 91 -9.70 -9.89 -6.81
C PRO A 91 -10.03 -8.38 -6.71
N LEU A 92 -9.15 -7.59 -6.10
CA LEU A 92 -9.30 -6.13 -6.00
C LEU A 92 -9.30 -5.41 -7.37
N ILE A 93 -8.70 -6.01 -8.40
CA ILE A 93 -8.61 -5.44 -9.75
C ILE A 93 -9.46 -6.17 -10.78
N ASP A 94 -10.07 -7.31 -10.41
CA ASP A 94 -10.94 -8.08 -11.31
C ASP A 94 -12.35 -7.48 -11.28
N PRO A 95 -12.85 -6.86 -12.36
CA PRO A 95 -14.17 -6.24 -12.38
C PRO A 95 -15.33 -7.23 -12.15
N ALA A 96 -15.10 -8.54 -12.29
CA ALA A 96 -16.09 -9.56 -12.04
C ALA A 96 -16.16 -10.02 -10.57
N ALA A 97 -15.20 -9.60 -9.73
CA ALA A 97 -15.14 -9.98 -8.32
C ALA A 97 -15.83 -8.96 -7.41
N ASP A 98 -16.52 -9.45 -6.37
CA ASP A 98 -17.19 -8.60 -5.37
C ASP A 98 -16.21 -7.62 -4.69
N ALA A 99 -14.96 -8.04 -4.50
CA ALA A 99 -13.91 -7.22 -3.91
C ALA A 99 -13.62 -5.95 -4.74
N CYS A 100 -13.76 -6.01 -6.07
CA CYS A 100 -13.59 -4.84 -6.94
C CYS A 100 -14.75 -3.83 -6.80
N ALA A 101 -15.95 -4.27 -6.42
CA ALA A 101 -17.05 -3.34 -6.13
C ALA A 101 -16.74 -2.48 -4.90
N VAL A 102 -16.18 -3.07 -3.83
CA VAL A 102 -15.74 -2.33 -2.64
C VAL A 102 -14.68 -1.28 -3.00
N VAL A 103 -13.75 -1.62 -3.90
CA VAL A 103 -12.76 -0.65 -4.40
C VAL A 103 -13.43 0.57 -5.04
N ALA A 104 -14.41 0.34 -5.92
CA ALA A 104 -15.14 1.42 -6.58
C ALA A 104 -15.92 2.28 -5.57
N GLU A 105 -16.52 1.66 -4.55
CA GLU A 105 -17.23 2.35 -3.47
C GLU A 105 -16.29 3.24 -2.65
N GLU A 106 -15.13 2.71 -2.24
CA GLU A 106 -14.11 3.46 -1.49
C GLU A 106 -13.58 4.67 -2.27
N ILE A 107 -13.34 4.52 -3.59
CA ILE A 107 -12.94 5.64 -4.45
C ILE A 107 -14.07 6.68 -4.55
N ALA A 108 -15.32 6.24 -4.69
CA ALA A 108 -16.46 7.15 -4.79
C ALA A 108 -16.65 7.99 -3.52
N GLN A 109 -16.27 7.48 -2.34
CA GLN A 109 -16.31 8.22 -1.08
C GLN A 109 -15.27 9.35 -1.01
N LEU A 110 -14.19 9.30 -1.78
CA LEU A 110 -13.17 10.37 -1.83
C LEU A 110 -13.60 11.57 -2.70
N ALA A 111 -14.65 11.42 -3.52
CA ALA A 111 -15.09 12.41 -4.50
C ALA A 111 -16.00 13.51 -3.93
N PHE A 112 -16.35 13.45 -2.64
CA PHE A 112 -17.29 14.35 -1.95
C PHE A 112 -16.75 14.78 -0.59
#